data_AF-A0ABD1SMG1-F1
#
_entry.id   AF-A0ABD1SMG1-F1
#
_cell.length_a   1.000
_cell.length_b   1.000
_cell.length_c   1.000
_cell.angle_alpha   90.00
_cell.angle_beta   90.00
_cell.angle_gamma   90.00
#
_symmetry.space_group_name_H-M   'P 1'
#
loop_
_entity.id
_entity.type
_entity.pdbx_description
1 polymer ?
#
loop_
_entity_poly.entity_id
_entity_poly.type
_entity_poly.pdbx_seq_one_letter_code
_entity_poly.pdbx_strand_id
1 'polypeptide(L)'
;MRIQDKYSKVSVPNTTIHACAESGDLIGFQRLLQNDPSRLHERSLIMVQTPLHVSVANNKVEIVSYLLDWRGPGEVELEAKNVYGETPLHLAAKNGRDELARMLLSHHANIEAKTNNGLTPLHLTVGYALRSGDYSTVKTLLDNNANCFAEDNEGMVPLNYVPDILGNEELRRLLCQNVEEQRYSNYNEETRSGVQGILDELDRELSKIVGLHDLKVQLRKWAKGMLLDEKRRSMGIDLGPRKAPHMAFLGNPGTGKTTVARILGKLLHSLGVLSSDTVIEVQRTDLVGEYLGQTGPKTRGKIEEAKGGILFVDEAYRLAIVQTTGFLDYGVEALEEIMSVLEDGDIVVIFAGYTEPMKRVMSSNEGFCRRVAHFFHFDDFSSRDLAEIVRVKMTKQTEGSRFYGFKLHPLCTLEAVTALIDREITEKLRNKMNGGLVDHMLTNAKENLDARLSFDSKGDELLTITLNDLEVGLQQLSSRVTID
;
A
#
# COMPACT_ATOMS: atom_id res chain seq x y z
N MET A 1 80.57 -0.70 -43.36
CA MET A 1 81.26 -0.06 -42.21
C MET A 1 80.38 1.05 -41.68
N ARG A 2 79.67 0.81 -40.56
CA ARG A 2 79.03 1.87 -39.77
C ARG A 2 79.62 1.79 -38.37
N ILE A 3 80.26 2.88 -38.00
CA ILE A 3 80.87 3.13 -36.69
C ILE A 3 79.74 3.43 -35.70
N GLN A 4 79.95 2.94 -34.49
CA GLN A 4 79.14 3.16 -33.28
C GLN A 4 79.02 4.64 -32.96
N ASP A 5 77.92 5.03 -32.29
CA ASP A 5 78.05 6.00 -31.22
C ASP A 5 77.19 5.61 -30.01
N LYS A 6 77.88 5.50 -28.88
CA LYS A 6 77.36 5.27 -27.54
C LYS A 6 76.96 6.65 -26.97
N TYR A 7 75.73 6.79 -26.51
CA TYR A 7 75.43 7.71 -25.40
C TYR A 7 74.69 6.94 -24.30
N SER A 8 75.42 6.81 -23.19
CA SER A 8 75.02 6.60 -21.80
C SER A 8 73.52 6.68 -21.50
N LYS A 9 72.92 5.51 -21.19
CA LYS A 9 71.69 5.41 -20.40
C LYS A 9 71.97 5.95 -19.00
N VAL A 10 71.51 7.15 -18.71
CA VAL A 10 71.35 7.64 -17.34
C VAL A 10 70.32 6.75 -16.68
N SER A 11 70.72 6.10 -15.59
CA SER A 11 69.86 5.26 -14.74
C SER A 11 68.77 6.15 -14.11
N VAL A 12 67.59 6.20 -14.72
CA VAL A 12 66.39 6.70 -14.05
C VAL A 12 66.08 5.71 -12.92
N PRO A 13 65.90 6.14 -11.66
CA PRO A 13 65.45 5.23 -10.62
C PRO A 13 64.14 4.56 -11.09
N ASN A 14 63.97 3.26 -10.83
CA ASN A 14 62.71 2.55 -11.11
C ASN A 14 61.60 3.11 -10.20
N THR A 15 61.04 4.27 -10.54
CA THR A 15 59.95 4.89 -9.80
C THR A 15 58.66 4.15 -10.12
N THR A 16 58.11 3.45 -9.12
CA THR A 16 56.83 2.73 -9.24
C THR A 16 55.65 3.68 -9.09
N ILE A 17 54.47 3.28 -9.56
CA ILE A 17 53.25 4.09 -9.40
C ILE A 17 52.90 4.30 -7.92
N HIS A 18 53.15 3.31 -7.06
CA HIS A 18 52.95 3.42 -5.62
C HIS A 18 53.94 4.40 -4.97
N ALA A 19 55.19 4.49 -5.44
CA ALA A 19 56.14 5.47 -4.93
C ALA A 19 55.74 6.92 -5.29
N CYS A 20 55.16 7.13 -6.47
CA CYS A 20 54.56 8.42 -6.83
C CYS A 20 53.32 8.72 -5.96
N ALA A 21 52.44 7.73 -5.75
CA ALA A 21 51.28 7.84 -4.86
C ALA A 21 51.64 8.13 -3.40
N GLU A 22 52.74 7.57 -2.91
CA GLU A 22 53.22 7.76 -1.54
C GLU A 22 53.90 9.12 -1.35
N SER A 23 54.75 9.53 -2.30
CA SER A 23 55.47 10.80 -2.24
C SER A 23 54.59 12.01 -2.55
N GLY A 24 53.56 11.85 -3.39
CA GLY A 24 52.73 12.95 -3.90
C GLY A 24 53.22 13.54 -5.22
N ASP A 25 54.12 12.86 -5.94
CA ASP A 25 54.58 13.31 -7.27
C ASP A 25 53.49 13.11 -8.34
N LEU A 26 52.58 14.08 -8.44
CA LEU A 26 51.48 14.08 -9.41
C LEU A 26 51.98 14.01 -10.86
N ILE A 27 53.07 14.70 -11.18
CA ILE A 27 53.59 14.77 -12.55
C ILE A 27 54.16 13.41 -12.97
N GLY A 28 54.96 12.79 -12.10
CA GLY A 28 55.44 11.42 -12.29
C GLY A 28 54.28 10.44 -12.40
N PHE A 29 53.29 10.55 -11.50
CA PHE A 29 52.09 9.70 -11.48
C PHE A 29 51.31 9.75 -12.80
N GLN A 30 51.02 10.97 -13.30
CA GLN A 30 50.33 11.19 -14.56
C GLN A 30 51.10 10.62 -15.75
N ARG A 31 52.42 10.82 -15.81
CA ARG A 31 53.27 10.27 -16.88
C ARG A 31 53.24 8.74 -16.88
N LEU A 32 53.26 8.11 -15.71
CA LEU A 32 53.21 6.64 -15.60
C LEU A 32 51.87 6.08 -16.09
N LEU A 33 50.74 6.71 -15.73
CA LEU A 33 49.41 6.29 -16.18
C LEU A 33 49.15 6.59 -17.67
N GLN A 34 49.71 7.67 -18.22
CA GLN A 34 49.63 7.95 -19.66
C GLN A 34 50.38 6.91 -20.49
N ASN A 35 51.53 6.43 -20.00
CA ASN A 35 52.32 5.41 -20.67
C ASN A 35 51.70 4.02 -20.55
N ASP A 36 51.11 3.70 -19.40
CA ASP A 36 50.55 2.40 -19.11
C ASP A 36 49.35 2.51 -18.15
N PRO A 37 48.12 2.63 -18.69
CA PRO A 37 46.90 2.76 -17.90
C PRO A 37 46.60 1.55 -17.00
N SER A 38 47.15 0.37 -17.28
CA SER A 38 46.90 -0.84 -16.49
C SER A 38 47.42 -0.72 -15.05
N ARG A 39 48.36 0.20 -14.83
CA ARG A 39 48.95 0.50 -13.50
C ARG A 39 47.95 1.06 -12.51
N LEU A 40 46.78 1.52 -12.97
CA LEU A 40 45.66 1.91 -12.12
C LEU A 40 45.25 0.81 -11.13
N HIS A 41 45.37 -0.46 -11.54
CA HIS A 41 44.99 -1.64 -10.76
C HIS A 41 46.19 -2.34 -10.10
N GLU A 42 47.41 -1.78 -10.23
CA GLU A 42 48.63 -2.41 -9.74
C GLU A 42 48.58 -2.57 -8.21
N ARG A 43 48.85 -3.79 -7.73
CA ARG A 43 48.82 -4.12 -6.30
C ARG A 43 50.22 -4.06 -5.72
N SER A 44 50.39 -3.33 -4.60
CA SER A 44 51.67 -3.29 -3.90
C SER A 44 52.07 -4.66 -3.37
N LEU A 45 53.36 -4.98 -3.38
CA LEU A 45 53.87 -6.32 -3.06
C LEU A 45 53.58 -6.80 -1.63
N ILE A 46 53.47 -5.85 -0.69
CA ILE A 46 53.37 -6.17 0.74
C ILE A 46 51.92 -6.11 1.22
N MET A 47 51.23 -5.00 0.95
CA MET A 47 49.89 -4.74 1.48
C MET A 47 48.77 -4.96 0.45
N VAL A 48 49.11 -5.36 -0.78
CA VAL A 48 48.16 -5.57 -1.90
C VAL A 48 47.30 -4.32 -2.13
N GLN A 49 47.91 -3.14 -1.98
CA GLN A 49 47.24 -1.85 -2.11
C GLN A 49 47.26 -1.35 -3.55
N THR A 50 46.14 -0.82 -4.03
CA THR A 50 46.09 -0.06 -5.29
C THR A 50 46.74 1.32 -5.11
N PRO A 51 47.07 2.05 -6.19
CA PRO A 51 47.55 3.42 -6.10
C PRO A 51 46.59 4.34 -5.33
N LEU A 52 45.27 4.10 -5.42
CA LEU A 52 44.27 4.85 -4.66
C LEU A 52 44.40 4.63 -3.15
N HIS A 53 44.61 3.39 -2.69
CA HIS A 53 44.85 3.11 -1.27
C HIS A 53 46.07 3.87 -0.72
N VAL A 54 47.20 3.82 -1.45
CA VAL A 54 48.45 4.45 -1.03
C VAL A 54 48.30 5.98 -0.98
N SER A 55 47.63 6.56 -1.98
CA SER A 55 47.37 8.00 -2.05
C SER A 55 46.47 8.46 -0.90
N VAL A 56 45.41 7.69 -0.58
CA VAL A 56 44.51 7.99 0.54
C VAL A 56 45.22 7.86 1.89
N ALA A 57 45.97 6.78 2.11
CA ALA A 57 46.72 6.57 3.36
C ALA A 57 47.69 7.72 3.65
N ASN A 58 48.35 8.24 2.62
CA ASN A 58 49.35 9.31 2.72
C ASN A 58 48.80 10.73 2.50
N ASN A 59 47.48 10.89 2.45
CA ASN A 59 46.79 12.18 2.29
C ASN A 59 47.17 12.97 1.04
N LYS A 60 47.32 12.30 -0.11
CA LYS A 60 47.65 12.95 -1.38
C LYS A 60 46.39 13.34 -2.12
N VAL A 61 45.78 14.45 -1.70
CA VAL A 61 44.48 14.94 -2.20
C VAL A 61 44.49 15.12 -3.72
N GLU A 62 45.57 15.69 -4.28
CA GLU A 62 45.67 15.97 -5.71
C GLU A 62 45.74 14.68 -6.55
N ILE A 63 46.43 13.65 -6.05
CA ILE A 63 46.48 12.34 -6.72
C ILE A 63 45.14 11.64 -6.59
N VAL A 64 44.48 11.71 -5.43
CA VAL A 64 43.14 11.13 -5.23
C VAL A 64 42.13 11.81 -6.15
N SER A 65 42.10 13.14 -6.23
CA SER A 65 41.24 13.89 -7.15
C SER A 65 41.50 13.45 -8.59
N TYR A 66 42.76 13.40 -9.01
CA TYR A 66 43.12 12.95 -10.37
C TYR A 66 42.65 11.53 -10.67
N LEU A 67 42.75 10.62 -9.70
CA LEU A 67 42.26 9.24 -9.84
C LEU A 67 40.74 9.19 -9.93
N LEU A 68 40.00 9.89 -9.05
CA LEU A 68 38.54 9.87 -9.05
C LEU A 68 37.94 10.52 -10.31
N ASP A 69 38.63 11.50 -10.89
CA ASP A 69 38.27 12.16 -12.15
C ASP A 69 38.93 11.53 -13.38
N TRP A 70 39.51 10.33 -13.26
CA TRP A 70 40.21 9.64 -14.35
C TRP A 70 39.27 9.39 -15.54
N ARG A 71 39.68 9.86 -16.72
CA ARG A 71 38.94 9.70 -18.00
C ARG A 71 39.64 8.81 -19.02
N GLY A 72 40.70 8.12 -18.62
CA GLY A 72 41.41 7.19 -19.49
C GLY A 72 40.75 5.80 -19.55
N PRO A 73 41.38 4.82 -20.21
CA PRO A 73 40.85 3.46 -20.24
C PRO A 73 40.99 2.79 -18.87
N GLY A 74 39.94 2.05 -18.45
CA GLY A 74 39.85 1.42 -17.13
C GLY A 74 39.15 2.29 -16.08
N GLU A 75 38.36 1.67 -15.21
CA GLU A 75 37.67 2.35 -14.10
C GLU A 75 38.47 2.23 -12.82
N VAL A 76 38.48 3.28 -11.99
CA VAL A 76 39.17 3.24 -10.70
C VAL A 76 38.40 2.34 -9.73
N GLU A 77 39.06 1.31 -9.21
CA GLU A 77 38.47 0.40 -8.22
C GLU A 77 38.34 1.08 -6.84
N LEU A 78 37.20 1.74 -6.60
CA LEU A 78 36.87 2.32 -5.28
C LEU A 78 36.68 1.25 -4.19
N GLU A 79 36.30 0.04 -4.58
CA GLU A 79 36.00 -1.08 -3.67
C GLU A 79 37.11 -2.14 -3.65
N ALA A 80 38.27 -1.85 -4.22
CA ALA A 80 39.43 -2.73 -4.10
C ALA A 80 39.76 -2.94 -2.62
N LYS A 81 40.12 -4.19 -2.25
CA LYS A 81 40.48 -4.54 -0.88
C LYS A 81 41.98 -4.85 -0.76
N ASN A 82 42.59 -4.34 0.31
CA ASN A 82 43.96 -4.67 0.71
C ASN A 82 44.01 -6.01 1.50
N VAL A 83 45.18 -6.39 2.04
CA VAL A 83 45.36 -7.64 2.82
C VAL A 83 44.46 -7.75 4.07
N TYR A 84 43.99 -6.63 4.62
CA TYR A 84 43.07 -6.58 5.77
C TYR A 84 41.59 -6.51 5.36
N GLY A 85 41.30 -6.51 4.05
CA GLY A 85 39.95 -6.31 3.53
C GLY A 85 39.52 -4.85 3.51
N GLU A 86 40.40 -3.91 3.82
CA GLU A 86 40.08 -2.47 3.87
C GLU A 86 40.04 -1.90 2.45
N THR A 87 39.01 -1.09 2.17
CA THR A 87 38.90 -0.25 0.96
C THR A 87 39.57 1.11 1.18
N PRO A 88 39.79 1.93 0.14
CA PRO A 88 40.25 3.31 0.30
C PRO A 88 39.41 4.12 1.29
N LEU A 89 38.08 3.94 1.34
CA LEU A 89 37.22 4.63 2.32
C LEU A 89 37.51 4.20 3.77
N HIS A 90 37.82 2.93 4.01
CA HIS A 90 38.29 2.47 5.32
C HIS A 90 39.60 3.15 5.73
N LEU A 91 40.53 3.33 4.79
CA LEU A 91 41.80 4.01 5.07
C LEU A 91 41.60 5.51 5.35
N ALA A 92 40.69 6.17 4.62
CA ALA A 92 40.31 7.55 4.91
C ALA A 92 39.71 7.67 6.32
N ALA A 93 38.78 6.77 6.67
CA ALA A 93 38.16 6.69 7.99
C ALA A 93 39.17 6.44 9.13
N LYS A 94 40.01 5.41 8.99
CA LYS A 94 41.01 4.98 9.98
C LYS A 94 42.06 6.04 10.30
N ASN A 95 42.33 6.92 9.34
CA ASN A 95 43.33 7.98 9.43
C ASN A 95 42.73 9.39 9.58
N GLY A 96 41.42 9.52 9.76
CA GLY A 96 40.74 10.81 9.92
C GLY A 96 40.83 11.74 8.70
N ARG A 97 40.93 11.19 7.49
CA ARG A 97 41.02 11.97 6.24
C ARG A 97 39.64 12.37 5.77
N ASP A 98 39.04 13.31 6.48
CA ASP A 98 37.69 13.81 6.28
C ASP A 98 37.42 14.32 4.85
N GLU A 99 38.33 15.11 4.28
CA GLU A 99 38.23 15.59 2.89
C GLU A 99 38.23 14.44 1.88
N LEU A 100 39.12 13.45 2.05
CA LEU A 100 39.20 12.29 1.17
C LEU A 100 37.99 11.37 1.33
N ALA A 101 37.45 11.23 2.54
CA ALA A 101 36.22 10.49 2.78
C ALA A 101 35.05 11.13 2.02
N ARG A 102 34.90 12.45 2.06
CA ARG A 102 33.90 13.18 1.24
C ARG A 102 34.08 12.94 -0.25
N MET A 103 35.30 13.04 -0.76
CA MET A 103 35.59 12.81 -2.19
C MET A 103 35.25 11.37 -2.61
N LEU A 104 35.58 10.38 -1.79
CA LEU A 104 35.25 8.99 -2.09
C LEU A 104 33.73 8.75 -2.10
N LEU A 105 33.00 9.30 -1.12
CA LEU A 105 31.55 9.18 -1.04
C LEU A 105 30.84 9.89 -2.18
N SER A 106 31.32 11.07 -2.62
CA SER A 106 30.75 11.77 -3.77
C SER A 106 30.94 11.00 -5.09
N HIS A 107 31.91 10.10 -5.15
CA HIS A 107 32.11 9.15 -6.25
C HIS A 107 31.47 7.77 -5.99
N HIS A 108 30.50 7.68 -5.07
CA HIS A 108 29.70 6.48 -4.79
C HIS A 108 30.52 5.31 -4.19
N ALA A 109 31.59 5.60 -3.45
CA ALA A 109 32.24 4.57 -2.64
C ALA A 109 31.24 4.00 -1.62
N ASN A 110 31.27 2.68 -1.41
CA ASN A 110 30.34 2.00 -0.53
C ASN A 110 30.64 2.33 0.95
N ILE A 111 29.76 3.14 1.55
CA ILE A 111 29.85 3.56 2.95
C ILE A 111 29.75 2.39 3.95
N GLU A 112 29.15 1.28 3.54
CA GLU A 112 28.94 0.05 4.33
C GLU A 112 29.86 -1.10 3.93
N ALA A 113 30.94 -0.82 3.19
CA ALA A 113 31.94 -1.85 2.86
C ALA A 113 32.47 -2.50 4.15
N LYS A 114 32.75 -3.81 4.13
CA LYS A 114 33.26 -4.55 5.30
C LYS A 114 34.69 -5.05 5.09
N THR A 115 35.52 -4.84 6.12
CA THR A 115 36.86 -5.46 6.25
C THR A 115 36.79 -6.98 6.46
N ASN A 116 37.94 -7.65 6.54
CA ASN A 116 37.99 -9.09 6.85
C ASN A 116 37.37 -9.43 8.22
N ASN A 117 37.35 -8.47 9.16
CA ASN A 117 36.76 -8.64 10.48
C ASN A 117 35.31 -8.12 10.55
N GLY A 118 34.70 -7.77 9.42
CA GLY A 118 33.32 -7.28 9.37
C GLY A 118 33.15 -5.79 9.72
N LEU A 119 34.24 -5.10 10.10
CA LEU A 119 34.21 -3.66 10.44
C LEU A 119 33.86 -2.81 9.22
N THR A 120 32.96 -1.85 9.39
CA THR A 120 32.65 -0.79 8.41
C THR A 120 33.55 0.44 8.58
N PRO A 121 33.61 1.38 7.63
CA PRO A 121 34.31 2.65 7.80
C PRO A 121 33.93 3.40 9.10
N LEU A 122 32.65 3.37 9.50
CA LEU A 122 32.19 4.02 10.74
C LEU A 122 32.79 3.38 12.01
N HIS A 123 33.07 2.07 12.01
CA HIS A 123 33.80 1.44 13.12
C HIS A 123 35.24 1.97 13.22
N LEU A 124 35.91 2.14 12.09
CA LEU A 124 37.31 2.57 12.07
C LEU A 124 37.49 4.04 12.43
N THR A 125 36.50 4.91 12.12
CA THR A 125 36.54 6.30 12.55
C THR A 125 36.47 6.46 14.06
N VAL A 126 35.72 5.60 14.77
CA VAL A 126 35.67 5.61 16.24
C VAL A 126 37.06 5.43 16.85
N GLY A 127 37.81 4.44 16.36
CA GLY A 127 39.18 4.20 16.82
C GLY A 127 40.13 5.38 16.57
N TYR A 128 39.96 6.12 15.47
CA TYR A 128 40.72 7.36 15.22
C TYR A 128 40.28 8.49 16.15
N ALA A 129 38.97 8.76 16.20
CA ALA A 129 38.36 9.84 16.98
C ALA A 129 38.72 9.76 18.47
N LEU A 130 38.77 8.56 19.05
CA LEU A 130 39.17 8.35 20.45
C LEU A 130 40.65 8.73 20.72
N ARG A 131 41.52 8.64 19.72
CA ARG A 131 42.95 8.94 19.84
C ARG A 131 43.28 10.40 19.52
N SER A 132 42.55 11.00 18.57
CA SER A 132 42.83 12.34 18.06
C SER A 132 41.93 13.44 18.65
N GLY A 133 40.73 13.08 19.14
CA GLY A 133 39.68 14.03 19.52
C GLY A 133 38.97 14.69 18.32
N ASP A 134 39.27 14.26 17.10
CA ASP A 134 38.66 14.79 15.87
C ASP A 134 37.49 13.91 15.40
N TYR A 135 36.30 14.52 15.32
CA TYR A 135 35.04 13.88 14.95
C TYR A 135 34.59 14.19 13.52
N SER A 136 35.40 14.90 12.73
CA SER A 136 35.01 15.38 11.40
C SER A 136 34.63 14.23 10.47
N THR A 137 35.47 13.18 10.39
CA THR A 137 35.17 12.01 9.56
C THR A 137 34.00 11.17 10.09
N VAL A 138 33.77 11.17 11.41
CA VAL A 138 32.58 10.53 12.01
C VAL A 138 31.32 11.25 11.52
N LYS A 139 31.30 12.58 11.61
CA LYS A 139 30.18 13.40 11.11
C LYS A 139 29.95 13.20 9.63
N THR A 140 31.00 13.26 8.80
CA THR A 140 30.90 13.01 7.36
C THR A 140 30.24 11.67 7.03
N LEU A 141 30.60 10.59 7.72
CA LEU A 141 29.97 9.29 7.48
C LEU A 141 28.51 9.26 7.92
N LEU A 142 28.19 9.81 9.11
CA LEU A 142 26.83 9.87 9.62
C LEU A 142 25.91 10.74 8.74
N ASP A 143 26.40 11.90 8.28
CA ASP A 143 25.69 12.80 7.37
C ASP A 143 25.41 12.15 6.00
N ASN A 144 26.19 11.13 5.63
CA ASN A 144 25.98 10.29 4.43
C ASN A 144 25.22 8.98 4.75
N ASN A 145 24.49 8.95 5.86
CA ASN A 145 23.65 7.83 6.30
C ASN A 145 24.41 6.51 6.57
N ALA A 146 25.64 6.58 7.10
CA ALA A 146 26.31 5.39 7.60
C ALA A 146 25.48 4.69 8.69
N ASN A 147 25.32 3.38 8.58
CA ASN A 147 24.47 2.60 9.46
C ASN A 147 25.09 2.47 10.86
N CYS A 148 24.44 3.05 11.87
CA CYS A 148 24.89 2.97 13.25
C CYS A 148 24.68 1.60 13.90
N PHE A 149 23.88 0.73 13.27
CA PHE A 149 23.59 -0.64 13.72
C PHE A 149 24.39 -1.71 12.97
N ALA A 150 25.34 -1.32 12.11
CA ALA A 150 26.15 -2.29 11.41
C ALA A 150 26.97 -3.10 12.42
N GLU A 151 26.84 -4.43 12.37
CA GLU A 151 27.60 -5.34 13.22
C GLU A 151 28.84 -5.88 12.50
N ASP A 152 29.94 -5.94 13.23
CA ASP A 152 31.15 -6.66 12.84
C ASP A 152 31.03 -8.18 13.07
N ASN A 153 32.12 -8.93 12.85
CA ASN A 153 32.11 -10.38 13.02
C ASN A 153 31.93 -10.84 14.48
N GLU A 154 32.08 -9.94 15.45
CA GLU A 154 31.88 -10.20 16.89
C GLU A 154 30.51 -9.71 17.37
N GLY A 155 29.67 -9.18 16.48
CA GLY A 155 28.36 -8.60 16.82
C GLY A 155 28.47 -7.21 17.47
N MET A 156 29.62 -6.56 17.36
CA MET A 156 29.85 -5.23 17.94
C MET A 156 29.44 -4.16 16.93
N VAL A 157 28.72 -3.15 17.42
CA VAL A 157 28.36 -1.93 16.65
C VAL A 157 29.36 -0.79 16.92
N PRO A 158 29.42 0.27 16.10
CA PRO A 158 30.38 1.36 16.28
C PRO A 158 30.33 2.00 17.68
N LEU A 159 29.15 2.11 18.29
CA LEU A 159 28.98 2.66 19.63
C LEU A 159 29.66 1.78 20.71
N ASN A 160 29.72 0.46 20.54
CA ASN A 160 30.35 -0.44 21.51
C ASN A 160 31.87 -0.23 21.62
N TYR A 161 32.49 0.35 20.59
CA TYR A 161 33.90 0.68 20.59
C TYR A 161 34.23 1.98 21.36
N VAL A 162 33.23 2.73 21.85
CA VAL A 162 33.41 3.95 22.64
C VAL A 162 33.41 3.64 24.14
N PRO A 163 34.55 3.75 24.86
CA PRO A 163 34.60 3.44 26.30
C PRO A 163 33.78 4.43 27.15
N ASP A 164 33.19 3.92 28.24
CA ASP A 164 32.47 4.69 29.27
C ASP A 164 33.45 5.46 30.19
N ILE A 165 34.26 6.36 29.62
CA ILE A 165 35.28 7.14 30.36
C ILE A 165 35.09 8.64 30.07
N LEU A 166 35.38 9.49 31.07
CA LEU A 166 35.42 10.94 30.96
C LEU A 166 36.32 11.38 29.78
N GLY A 167 35.76 12.14 28.84
CA GLY A 167 36.46 12.69 27.66
C GLY A 167 35.85 12.32 26.30
N ASN A 168 35.07 11.23 26.22
CA ASN A 168 34.46 10.75 24.97
C ASN A 168 32.98 11.13 24.81
N GLU A 169 32.49 12.07 25.63
CA GLU A 169 31.08 12.43 25.70
C GLU A 169 30.54 12.93 24.36
N GLU A 170 31.35 13.69 23.61
CA GLU A 170 30.93 14.26 22.33
C GLU A 170 30.77 13.19 21.24
N LEU A 171 31.71 12.24 21.13
CA LEU A 171 31.62 11.13 20.19
C LEU A 171 30.42 10.24 20.49
N ARG A 172 30.24 9.91 21.78
CA ARG A 172 29.11 9.11 22.24
C ARG A 172 27.79 9.81 21.94
N ARG A 173 27.70 11.13 22.21
CA ARG A 173 26.53 11.95 21.92
C ARG A 173 26.17 11.93 20.43
N LEU A 174 27.15 12.11 19.53
CA LEU A 174 26.93 12.08 18.09
C LEU A 174 26.39 10.73 17.60
N LEU A 175 26.99 9.62 18.05
CA LEU A 175 26.53 8.28 17.68
C LEU A 175 25.14 7.97 18.27
N CYS A 176 24.90 8.28 19.54
CA CYS A 176 23.60 8.06 20.17
C CYS A 176 22.48 8.85 19.48
N GLN A 177 22.72 10.12 19.14
CA GLN A 177 21.74 10.94 18.42
C GLN A 177 21.37 10.31 17.07
N ASN A 178 22.37 9.88 16.28
CA ASN A 178 22.12 9.26 14.98
C ASN A 178 21.46 7.88 15.11
N VAL A 179 21.79 7.11 16.16
CA VAL A 179 21.09 5.86 16.50
C VAL A 179 19.60 6.12 16.75
N GLU A 180 19.25 7.16 17.51
CA GLU A 180 17.85 7.52 17.74
C GLU A 180 17.17 7.94 16.43
N GLU A 181 17.78 8.84 15.66
CA GLU A 181 17.24 9.31 14.37
C GLU A 181 17.01 8.17 13.36
N GLN A 182 17.96 7.23 13.26
CA GLN A 182 17.83 6.04 12.39
C GLN A 182 16.79 5.06 12.94
N ARG A 183 16.65 4.87 14.26
CA ARG A 183 15.56 4.08 14.87
C ARG A 183 14.20 4.65 14.54
N TYR A 184 14.02 5.97 14.68
CA TYR A 184 12.77 6.64 14.34
C TYR A 184 12.45 6.52 12.84
N SER A 185 13.46 6.59 11.97
CA SER A 185 13.30 6.44 10.52
C SER A 185 12.90 5.01 10.14
N ASN A 186 13.61 3.99 10.64
CA ASN A 186 13.32 2.59 10.38
C ASN A 186 11.93 2.17 10.91
N TYR A 187 11.57 2.59 12.13
CA TYR A 187 10.23 2.35 12.69
C TYR A 187 9.13 2.96 11.82
N ASN A 188 9.35 4.16 11.29
CA ASN A 188 8.39 4.82 10.42
C ASN A 188 8.27 4.13 9.06
N GLU A 189 9.36 3.60 8.49
CA GLU A 189 9.33 2.87 7.22
C GLU A 189 8.63 1.51 7.34
N GLU A 190 8.94 0.72 8.37
CA GLU A 190 8.28 -0.57 8.62
C GLU A 190 6.79 -0.38 8.86
N THR A 191 6.41 0.59 9.71
CA THR A 191 5.01 0.92 9.97
C THR A 191 4.31 1.42 8.71
N ARG A 192 4.98 2.25 7.89
CA ARG A 192 4.42 2.76 6.64
C ARG A 192 4.22 1.65 5.62
N SER A 193 5.14 0.69 5.54
CA SER A 193 5.03 -0.49 4.67
C SER A 193 3.85 -1.38 5.09
N GLY A 194 3.70 -1.66 6.39
CA GLY A 194 2.58 -2.44 6.91
C GLY A 194 1.22 -1.76 6.70
N VAL A 195 1.14 -0.46 7.01
CA VAL A 195 -0.07 0.37 6.81
C VAL A 195 -0.44 0.46 5.33
N GLN A 196 0.55 0.60 4.45
CA GLN A 196 0.32 0.65 3.00
C GLN A 196 -0.21 -0.70 2.49
N GLY A 197 0.33 -1.82 2.96
CA GLY A 197 -0.17 -3.15 2.59
C GLY A 197 -1.65 -3.38 2.93
N ILE A 198 -2.09 -2.89 4.11
CA ILE A 198 -3.51 -2.95 4.51
C ILE A 198 -4.38 -2.07 3.61
N LEU A 199 -3.91 -0.87 3.25
CA LEU A 199 -4.64 0.02 2.34
C LEU A 199 -4.72 -0.53 0.91
N ASP A 200 -3.67 -1.21 0.44
CA ASP A 200 -3.66 -1.84 -0.88
C ASP A 200 -4.63 -3.03 -0.94
N GLU A 201 -4.70 -3.83 0.13
CA GLU A 201 -5.70 -4.89 0.30
C GLU A 201 -7.13 -4.34 0.27
N LEU A 202 -7.37 -3.26 1.03
CA LEU A 202 -8.64 -2.54 1.04
C LEU A 202 -8.99 -2.03 -0.36
N ASP A 203 -8.03 -1.44 -1.08
CA ASP A 203 -8.25 -0.96 -2.44
C ASP A 203 -8.59 -2.08 -3.42
N ARG A 204 -7.99 -3.27 -3.25
CA ARG A 204 -8.33 -4.45 -4.04
C ARG A 204 -9.77 -4.90 -3.78
N GLU A 205 -10.22 -4.92 -2.53
CA GLU A 205 -11.62 -5.26 -2.21
C GLU A 205 -12.60 -4.20 -2.70
N LEU A 206 -12.29 -2.91 -2.53
CA LEU A 206 -13.10 -1.80 -3.02
C LEU A 206 -13.20 -1.76 -4.55
N SER A 207 -12.15 -2.19 -5.27
CA SER A 207 -12.17 -2.27 -6.73
C SER A 207 -13.23 -3.23 -7.28
N LYS A 208 -13.69 -4.19 -6.47
CA LYS A 208 -14.74 -5.15 -6.84
C LYS A 208 -16.13 -4.51 -6.89
N ILE A 209 -16.33 -3.39 -6.22
CA ILE A 209 -17.59 -2.66 -6.22
C ILE A 209 -17.60 -1.76 -7.46
N VAL A 210 -18.58 -1.93 -8.35
CA VAL A 210 -18.75 -1.06 -9.52
C VAL A 210 -19.36 0.27 -9.08
N GLY A 211 -18.79 1.40 -9.51
CA GLY A 211 -19.25 2.74 -9.13
C GLY A 211 -18.88 3.16 -7.69
N LEU A 212 -19.72 4.03 -7.10
CA LEU A 212 -19.66 4.51 -5.70
C LEU A 212 -18.34 5.17 -5.29
N HIS A 213 -17.87 6.14 -6.09
CA HIS A 213 -16.61 6.82 -5.85
C HIS A 213 -16.57 7.51 -4.48
N ASP A 214 -17.63 8.22 -4.10
CA ASP A 214 -17.67 8.97 -2.83
C ASP A 214 -17.55 8.05 -1.61
N LEU A 215 -18.23 6.90 -1.64
CA LEU A 215 -18.12 5.89 -0.59
C LEU A 215 -16.69 5.36 -0.50
N LYS A 216 -16.06 5.01 -1.63
CA LYS A 216 -14.67 4.53 -1.66
C LYS A 216 -13.70 5.56 -1.09
N VAL A 217 -13.87 6.83 -1.43
CA VAL A 217 -13.04 7.93 -0.90
C VAL A 217 -13.23 8.07 0.61
N GLN A 218 -14.46 8.01 1.13
CA GLN A 218 -14.71 8.07 2.57
C GLN A 218 -14.15 6.87 3.32
N LEU A 219 -14.31 5.65 2.78
CA LEU A 219 -13.75 4.44 3.38
C LEU A 219 -12.23 4.50 3.49
N ARG A 220 -11.54 4.99 2.45
CA ARG A 220 -10.09 5.22 2.50
C ARG A 220 -9.71 6.22 3.59
N LYS A 221 -10.47 7.32 3.74
CA LYS A 221 -10.22 8.31 4.79
C LYS A 221 -10.38 7.72 6.18
N TRP A 222 -11.41 6.90 6.41
CA TRP A 222 -11.62 6.25 7.70
C TRP A 222 -10.55 5.21 7.99
N ALA A 223 -10.24 4.34 7.04
CA ALA A 223 -9.19 3.33 7.17
C ALA A 223 -7.84 3.97 7.52
N LYS A 224 -7.41 4.98 6.74
CA LYS A 224 -6.19 5.74 7.04
C LYS A 224 -6.26 6.39 8.43
N GLY A 225 -7.40 6.98 8.77
CA GLY A 225 -7.60 7.55 10.09
C GLY A 225 -7.43 6.52 11.20
N MET A 226 -7.99 5.32 11.06
CA MET A 226 -7.95 4.26 12.08
C MET A 226 -6.54 3.73 12.26
N LEU A 227 -5.81 3.51 11.16
CA LEU A 227 -4.40 3.10 11.20
C LEU A 227 -3.53 4.16 11.90
N LEU A 228 -3.83 5.45 11.72
CA LEU A 228 -3.15 6.53 12.43
C LEU A 228 -3.51 6.59 13.92
N ASP A 229 -4.74 6.26 14.30
CA ASP A 229 -5.13 6.20 15.72
C ASP A 229 -4.40 5.06 16.43
N GLU A 230 -4.27 3.91 15.78
CA GLU A 230 -3.49 2.79 16.32
C GLU A 230 -2.02 3.17 16.50
N LYS A 231 -1.45 3.88 15.52
CA LYS A 231 -0.09 4.44 15.63
C LYS A 231 0.01 5.41 16.82
N ARG A 232 -0.96 6.29 17.03
CA ARG A 232 -0.97 7.23 18.16
C ARG A 232 -1.05 6.49 19.51
N ARG A 233 -1.86 5.43 19.61
CA ARG A 233 -1.92 4.57 20.80
C ARG A 233 -0.59 3.87 21.08
N SER A 234 0.09 3.37 20.04
CA SER A 234 1.42 2.76 20.18
C SER A 234 2.48 3.73 20.73
N MET A 235 2.28 5.04 20.53
CA MET A 235 3.13 6.10 21.08
C MET A 235 2.73 6.51 22.51
N GLY A 236 1.78 5.81 23.14
CA GLY A 236 1.29 6.11 24.48
C GLY A 236 0.33 7.30 24.56
N ILE A 237 -0.20 7.78 23.42
CA ILE A 237 -1.23 8.82 23.41
C ILE A 237 -2.59 8.15 23.62
N ASP A 238 -3.24 8.46 24.74
CA ASP A 238 -4.59 7.98 25.02
C ASP A 238 -5.60 8.77 24.17
N LEU A 239 -6.39 8.04 23.38
CA LEU A 239 -7.38 8.62 22.45
C LEU A 239 -8.77 8.16 22.88
N GLY A 240 -9.72 9.08 22.90
CA GLY A 240 -11.13 8.74 23.05
C GLY A 240 -11.61 7.78 21.95
N PRO A 241 -12.65 6.96 22.21
CA PRO A 241 -13.19 6.05 21.22
C PRO A 241 -13.71 6.81 20.01
N ARG A 242 -13.52 6.24 18.81
CA ARG A 242 -14.15 6.79 17.60
C ARG A 242 -15.64 6.55 17.66
N LYS A 243 -16.41 7.57 17.31
CA LYS A 243 -17.85 7.41 17.07
C LYS A 243 -18.06 6.49 15.87
N ALA A 244 -18.98 5.54 15.99
CA ALA A 244 -19.36 4.65 14.90
C ALA A 244 -19.91 5.46 13.70
N PRO A 245 -19.44 5.20 12.47
CA PRO A 245 -19.89 5.94 11.30
C PRO A 245 -21.24 5.41 10.82
N HIS A 246 -22.33 5.79 11.47
CA HIS A 246 -23.68 5.46 11.00
C HIS A 246 -23.95 6.11 9.63
N MET A 247 -24.66 5.38 8.76
CA MET A 247 -24.82 5.73 7.36
C MET A 247 -26.27 5.70 6.89
N ALA A 248 -26.54 6.40 5.79
CA ALA A 248 -27.73 6.23 4.98
C ALA A 248 -27.37 5.94 3.50
N PHE A 249 -27.94 4.87 2.94
CA PHE A 249 -27.80 4.47 1.54
C PHE A 249 -29.07 4.82 0.76
N LEU A 250 -28.93 5.73 -0.19
CA LEU A 250 -30.03 6.35 -0.93
C LEU A 250 -29.95 5.95 -2.40
N GLY A 251 -30.95 5.25 -2.93
CA GLY A 251 -31.00 4.97 -4.37
C GLY A 251 -32.05 3.94 -4.78
N ASN A 252 -32.21 3.73 -6.07
CA ASN A 252 -33.22 2.84 -6.66
C ASN A 252 -33.00 1.37 -6.30
N PRO A 253 -34.02 0.50 -6.42
CA PRO A 253 -33.84 -0.96 -6.28
C PRO A 253 -32.74 -1.47 -7.20
N GLY A 254 -32.03 -2.50 -6.77
CA GLY A 254 -31.03 -3.16 -7.61
C GLY A 254 -29.70 -2.40 -7.80
N THR A 255 -29.48 -1.27 -7.13
CA THR A 255 -28.20 -0.53 -7.18
C THR A 255 -27.09 -1.11 -6.28
N GLY A 256 -27.35 -2.22 -5.58
CA GLY A 256 -26.35 -2.96 -4.82
C GLY A 256 -26.17 -2.55 -3.35
N LYS A 257 -27.08 -1.76 -2.77
CA LYS A 257 -27.05 -1.31 -1.35
C LYS A 257 -26.74 -2.44 -0.35
N THR A 258 -27.50 -3.53 -0.40
CA THR A 258 -27.31 -4.72 0.46
C THR A 258 -25.99 -5.42 0.22
N THR A 259 -25.54 -5.51 -1.04
CA THR A 259 -24.25 -6.12 -1.37
C THR A 259 -23.09 -5.30 -0.81
N VAL A 260 -23.17 -3.97 -0.93
CA VAL A 260 -22.17 -3.05 -0.39
C VAL A 260 -22.14 -3.08 1.13
N ALA A 261 -23.28 -3.18 1.81
CA ALA A 261 -23.33 -3.33 3.26
C ALA A 261 -22.58 -4.59 3.75
N ARG A 262 -22.75 -5.73 3.07
CA ARG A 262 -22.04 -6.98 3.38
C ARG A 262 -20.53 -6.87 3.18
N ILE A 263 -20.11 -6.21 2.09
CA ILE A 263 -18.68 -5.96 1.86
C ILE A 263 -18.13 -5.04 2.95
N LEU A 264 -18.88 -4.00 3.31
CA LEU A 264 -18.49 -3.05 4.35
C LEU A 264 -18.32 -3.73 5.72
N GLY A 265 -19.19 -4.67 6.10
CA GLY A 265 -19.05 -5.44 7.34
C GLY A 265 -17.71 -6.17 7.41
N LYS A 266 -17.35 -6.89 6.33
CA LYS A 266 -16.06 -7.58 6.22
C LYS A 266 -14.88 -6.62 6.30
N LEU A 267 -14.96 -5.49 5.62
CA LEU A 267 -13.91 -4.49 5.61
C LEU A 267 -13.70 -3.87 6.98
N LEU A 268 -14.77 -3.42 7.64
CA LEU A 268 -14.69 -2.81 8.96
C LEU A 268 -14.20 -3.79 10.03
N HIS A 269 -14.60 -5.07 9.94
CA HIS A 269 -14.06 -6.13 10.79
C HIS A 269 -12.56 -6.38 10.53
N SER A 270 -12.13 -6.47 9.26
CA SER A 270 -10.70 -6.65 8.91
C SER A 270 -9.81 -5.50 9.39
N LEU A 271 -10.37 -4.29 9.51
CA LEU A 271 -9.70 -3.10 10.02
C LEU A 271 -9.76 -2.98 11.56
N GLY A 272 -10.40 -3.94 12.26
CA GLY A 272 -10.54 -3.94 13.72
C GLY A 272 -11.53 -2.91 14.26
N VAL A 273 -12.40 -2.36 13.42
CA VAL A 273 -13.42 -1.37 13.82
C VAL A 273 -14.64 -2.04 14.44
N LEU A 274 -15.03 -3.17 13.84
CA LEU A 274 -16.13 -4.01 14.28
C LEU A 274 -15.54 -5.28 14.87
N SER A 275 -16.15 -5.80 15.91
CA SER A 275 -15.76 -7.09 16.51
C SER A 275 -16.24 -8.29 15.68
N SER A 276 -17.15 -8.08 14.72
CA SER A 276 -17.69 -9.10 13.83
C SER A 276 -17.97 -8.56 12.42
N ASP A 277 -17.89 -9.42 11.39
CA ASP A 277 -18.27 -9.10 10.01
C ASP A 277 -19.77 -9.30 9.73
N THR A 278 -20.55 -9.64 10.76
CA THR A 278 -21.98 -9.92 10.68
C THR A 278 -22.78 -8.71 10.23
N VAL A 279 -23.62 -8.91 9.21
CA VAL A 279 -24.58 -7.92 8.74
C VAL A 279 -25.98 -8.50 8.87
N ILE A 280 -26.77 -7.92 9.77
CA ILE A 280 -28.17 -8.30 10.00
C ILE A 280 -29.06 -7.38 9.18
N GLU A 281 -29.68 -7.95 8.15
CA GLU A 281 -30.64 -7.27 7.29
C GLU A 281 -32.03 -7.36 7.91
N VAL A 282 -32.67 -6.21 8.12
CA VAL A 282 -34.00 -6.11 8.72
C VAL A 282 -34.92 -5.23 7.89
N GLN A 283 -36.19 -5.60 7.84
CA GLN A 283 -37.28 -4.82 7.28
C GLN A 283 -38.30 -4.46 8.37
N ARG A 284 -39.32 -3.67 8.00
CA ARG A 284 -40.40 -3.29 8.92
C ARG A 284 -41.05 -4.50 9.61
N THR A 285 -41.25 -5.59 8.89
CA THR A 285 -41.86 -6.83 9.42
C THR A 285 -41.02 -7.49 10.51
N ASP A 286 -39.70 -7.29 10.48
CA ASP A 286 -38.77 -7.89 11.44
C ASP A 286 -38.63 -7.06 12.71
N LEU A 287 -38.96 -5.77 12.66
CA LEU A 287 -38.82 -4.83 13.77
C LEU A 287 -40.15 -4.57 14.47
N VAL A 288 -41.24 -4.43 13.71
CA VAL A 288 -42.55 -4.03 14.23
C VAL A 288 -43.35 -5.27 14.64
N GLY A 289 -43.92 -5.24 15.85
CA GLY A 289 -44.80 -6.28 16.37
C GLY A 289 -46.24 -6.16 15.86
N GLU A 290 -47.01 -7.25 15.92
CA GLU A 290 -48.43 -7.25 15.53
C GLU A 290 -49.32 -6.65 16.63
N TYR A 291 -48.84 -6.68 17.88
CA TYR A 291 -49.58 -6.23 19.06
C TYR A 291 -48.79 -5.19 19.86
N LEU A 292 -49.54 -4.35 20.60
CA LEU A 292 -48.99 -3.27 21.42
C LEU A 292 -47.97 -3.80 22.44
N GLY A 293 -46.81 -3.14 22.52
CA GLY A 293 -45.72 -3.52 23.43
C GLY A 293 -44.79 -4.63 22.93
N GLN A 294 -45.02 -5.19 21.74
CA GLN A 294 -44.11 -6.18 21.14
C GLN A 294 -42.97 -5.54 20.34
N THR A 295 -43.15 -4.33 19.84
CA THR A 295 -42.22 -3.66 18.92
C THR A 295 -40.87 -3.35 19.57
N GLY A 296 -40.86 -2.70 20.75
CA GLY A 296 -39.62 -2.44 21.49
C GLY A 296 -38.75 -3.70 21.71
N PRO A 297 -39.27 -4.76 22.37
CA PRO A 297 -38.51 -5.99 22.59
C PRO A 297 -38.03 -6.66 21.30
N LYS A 298 -38.85 -6.67 20.24
CA LYS A 298 -38.52 -7.27 18.94
C LYS A 298 -37.38 -6.51 18.25
N THR A 299 -37.46 -5.18 18.27
CA THR A 299 -36.41 -4.29 17.74
C THR A 299 -35.11 -4.43 18.52
N ARG A 300 -35.18 -4.43 19.86
CA ARG A 300 -34.00 -4.60 20.72
C ARG A 300 -33.33 -5.97 20.53
N GLY A 301 -34.11 -7.03 20.32
CA GLY A 301 -33.58 -8.35 20.00
C GLY A 301 -32.74 -8.35 18.71
N LYS A 302 -33.20 -7.64 17.67
CA LYS A 302 -32.44 -7.49 16.41
C LYS A 302 -31.21 -6.60 16.55
N ILE A 303 -31.28 -5.57 17.39
CA ILE A 303 -30.11 -4.74 17.70
C ILE A 303 -29.04 -5.56 18.42
N GLU A 304 -29.40 -6.39 19.39
CA GLU A 304 -28.44 -7.23 20.12
C GLU A 304 -27.85 -8.32 19.20
N GLU A 305 -28.63 -8.88 18.27
CA GLU A 305 -28.13 -9.80 17.24
C GLU A 305 -27.09 -9.15 16.32
N ALA A 306 -27.21 -7.84 16.07
CA ALA A 306 -26.31 -7.06 15.21
C ALA A 306 -25.12 -6.43 15.96
N LYS A 307 -25.02 -6.64 17.28
CA LYS A 307 -23.97 -6.06 18.12
C LYS A 307 -22.59 -6.53 17.69
N GLY A 308 -21.64 -5.59 17.68
CA GLY A 308 -20.30 -5.80 17.16
C GLY A 308 -20.21 -5.81 15.63
N GLY A 309 -21.33 -5.70 14.91
CA GLY A 309 -21.43 -5.75 13.46
C GLY A 309 -22.26 -4.60 12.88
N ILE A 310 -23.01 -4.90 11.81
CA ILE A 310 -23.86 -3.94 11.09
C ILE A 310 -25.33 -4.34 11.17
N LEU A 311 -26.21 -3.41 11.56
CA LEU A 311 -27.65 -3.49 11.35
C LEU A 311 -28.04 -2.71 10.10
N PHE A 312 -28.50 -3.43 9.09
CA PHE A 312 -28.94 -2.87 7.82
C PHE A 312 -30.47 -2.80 7.78
N VAL A 313 -31.02 -1.59 7.87
CA VAL A 313 -32.47 -1.34 7.90
C VAL A 313 -32.92 -1.00 6.49
N ASP A 314 -33.50 -1.97 5.79
CA ASP A 314 -34.00 -1.78 4.43
C ASP A 314 -35.38 -1.10 4.41
N GLU A 315 -35.60 -0.30 3.38
CA GLU A 315 -36.78 0.58 3.24
C GLU A 315 -37.13 1.32 4.54
N ALA A 316 -36.13 1.90 5.22
CA ALA A 316 -36.27 2.49 6.55
C ALA A 316 -37.38 3.56 6.66
N TYR A 317 -37.70 4.24 5.56
CA TYR A 317 -38.81 5.18 5.48
C TYR A 317 -40.18 4.58 5.78
N ARG A 318 -40.33 3.26 5.71
CA ARG A 318 -41.56 2.57 6.11
C ARG A 318 -41.78 2.60 7.61
N LEU A 319 -40.74 2.82 8.42
CA LEU A 319 -40.87 2.98 9.88
C LEU A 319 -41.32 4.38 10.27
N ALA A 320 -40.97 5.37 9.44
CA ALA A 320 -41.23 6.79 9.70
C ALA A 320 -42.53 7.31 9.05
N ILE A 321 -43.46 6.43 8.68
CA ILE A 321 -44.73 6.86 8.07
C ILE A 321 -45.59 7.53 9.14
N VAL A 322 -45.67 8.86 9.10
CA VAL A 322 -46.64 9.63 9.87
C VAL A 322 -47.90 9.74 9.02
N GLN A 323 -48.83 8.78 9.13
CA GLN A 323 -50.18 8.96 8.58
C GLN A 323 -51.16 9.42 9.66
N THR A 324 -51.76 10.55 9.35
CA THR A 324 -53.02 11.08 9.84
C THR A 324 -54.12 10.02 9.73
N THR A 325 -54.90 9.83 10.80
CA THR A 325 -56.13 9.01 10.94
C THR A 325 -55.98 7.61 11.57
N GLY A 326 -56.25 7.56 12.88
CA GLY A 326 -56.97 6.46 13.54
C GLY A 326 -56.23 5.16 13.88
N PHE A 327 -55.15 4.81 13.20
CA PHE A 327 -54.35 3.61 13.51
C PHE A 327 -53.03 3.99 14.20
N LEU A 328 -52.77 3.43 15.39
CA LEU A 328 -51.48 3.54 16.05
C LEU A 328 -50.43 2.79 15.23
N ASP A 329 -49.55 3.51 14.54
CA ASP A 329 -48.38 2.93 13.88
C ASP A 329 -47.24 2.77 14.89
N TYR A 330 -46.92 1.51 15.22
CA TYR A 330 -45.79 1.17 16.10
C TYR A 330 -44.42 1.29 15.40
N GLY A 331 -44.37 1.67 14.11
CA GLY A 331 -43.11 1.85 13.37
C GLY A 331 -42.21 2.95 13.94
N VAL A 332 -42.80 4.01 14.51
CA VAL A 332 -42.05 5.11 15.14
C VAL A 332 -41.33 4.62 16.40
N GLU A 333 -41.97 3.76 17.19
CA GLU A 333 -41.37 3.14 18.38
C GLU A 333 -40.10 2.35 18.02
N ALA A 334 -40.14 1.55 16.93
CA ALA A 334 -38.96 0.83 16.45
C ALA A 334 -37.83 1.78 16.02
N LEU A 335 -38.18 2.88 15.33
CA LEU A 335 -37.18 3.87 14.91
C LEU A 335 -36.54 4.56 16.12
N GLU A 336 -37.32 4.96 17.11
CA GLU A 336 -36.82 5.58 18.35
C GLU A 336 -35.88 4.65 19.11
N GLU A 337 -36.21 3.36 19.21
CA GLU A 337 -35.34 2.37 19.86
C GLU A 337 -34.00 2.24 19.11
N ILE A 338 -33.99 2.17 17.78
CA ILE A 338 -32.75 2.16 16.98
C ILE A 338 -31.95 3.45 17.21
N MET A 339 -32.62 4.61 17.21
CA MET A 339 -32.00 5.91 17.39
C MET A 339 -31.33 6.07 18.77
N SER A 340 -31.86 5.40 19.80
CA SER A 340 -31.30 5.41 21.16
C SER A 340 -29.92 4.75 21.25
N VAL A 341 -29.62 3.79 20.36
CA VAL A 341 -28.38 3.00 20.38
C VAL A 341 -27.29 3.64 19.51
N LEU A 342 -27.60 4.65 18.71
CA LEU A 342 -26.63 5.36 17.85
C LEU A 342 -25.65 6.28 18.61
N GLU A 343 -25.81 6.46 19.92
CA GLU A 343 -24.91 7.28 20.74
C GLU A 343 -23.84 6.43 21.45
N ASP A 344 -24.26 5.33 22.08
CA ASP A 344 -23.43 4.52 22.98
C ASP A 344 -23.27 3.04 22.54
N GLY A 345 -23.79 2.68 21.36
CA GLY A 345 -23.82 1.30 20.89
C GLY A 345 -22.53 0.84 20.20
N ASP A 346 -22.10 -0.38 20.49
CA ASP A 346 -21.08 -1.11 19.72
C ASP A 346 -21.71 -1.73 18.45
N ILE A 347 -22.20 -0.87 17.56
CA ILE A 347 -22.95 -1.26 16.37
C ILE A 347 -22.89 -0.17 15.31
N VAL A 348 -22.74 -0.55 14.05
CA VAL A 348 -22.94 0.37 12.92
C VAL A 348 -24.34 0.15 12.35
N VAL A 349 -25.06 1.25 12.11
CA VAL A 349 -26.42 1.20 11.55
C VAL A 349 -26.40 1.84 10.17
N ILE A 350 -26.95 1.13 9.20
CA ILE A 350 -27.10 1.58 7.81
C ILE A 350 -28.58 1.64 7.48
N PHE A 351 -29.11 2.84 7.26
CA PHE A 351 -30.48 3.04 6.80
C PHE A 351 -30.51 3.03 5.27
N ALA A 352 -31.26 2.13 4.66
CA ALA A 352 -31.38 2.05 3.22
C ALA A 352 -32.78 2.39 2.73
N GLY A 353 -32.87 2.99 1.54
CA GLY A 353 -34.14 3.24 0.89
C GLY A 353 -34.04 4.09 -0.37
N TYR A 354 -35.20 4.39 -0.94
CA TYR A 354 -35.29 5.30 -2.08
C TYR A 354 -34.98 6.72 -1.66
N THR A 355 -34.30 7.45 -2.56
CA THR A 355 -33.80 8.80 -2.29
C THR A 355 -34.90 9.74 -1.80
N GLU A 356 -36.05 9.78 -2.47
CA GLU A 356 -37.09 10.76 -2.17
C GLU A 356 -37.86 10.46 -0.87
N PRO A 357 -38.32 9.21 -0.60
CA PRO A 357 -38.87 8.85 0.70
C PRO A 357 -37.91 9.07 1.86
N MET A 358 -36.63 8.73 1.71
CA MET A 358 -35.64 8.91 2.78
C MET A 358 -35.38 10.39 3.10
N LYS A 359 -35.35 11.27 2.08
CA LYS A 359 -35.27 12.72 2.31
C LYS A 359 -36.41 13.22 3.20
N ARG A 360 -37.64 12.72 3.02
CA ARG A 360 -38.76 13.08 3.90
C ARG A 360 -38.52 12.65 5.34
N VAL A 361 -38.00 11.45 5.57
CA VAL A 361 -37.64 10.98 6.92
C VAL A 361 -36.61 11.88 7.58
N MET A 362 -35.60 12.29 6.81
CA MET A 362 -34.55 13.20 7.28
C MET A 362 -35.10 14.57 7.65
N SER A 363 -36.08 15.09 6.89
CA SER A 363 -36.73 16.37 7.19
C SER A 363 -37.69 16.27 8.38
N SER A 364 -38.34 15.13 8.60
CA SER A 364 -39.30 14.93 9.69
C SER A 364 -38.63 14.64 11.04
N ASN A 365 -37.44 14.07 11.04
CA ASN A 365 -36.72 13.68 12.27
C ASN A 365 -35.37 14.43 12.37
N GLU A 366 -35.35 15.58 13.05
CA GLU A 366 -34.11 16.35 13.26
C GLU A 366 -32.99 15.53 13.94
N GLY A 367 -33.38 14.59 14.82
CA GLY A 367 -32.44 13.70 15.49
C GLY A 367 -31.71 12.73 14.56
N PHE A 368 -32.26 12.45 13.37
CA PHE A 368 -31.68 11.54 12.38
C PHE A 368 -30.40 12.12 11.79
N CYS A 369 -30.45 13.34 11.26
CA CYS A 369 -29.30 14.01 10.64
C CYS A 369 -28.18 14.34 11.64
N ARG A 370 -28.48 14.43 12.94
CA ARG A 370 -27.45 14.63 13.98
C ARG A 370 -26.63 13.37 14.26
N ARG A 371 -27.20 12.19 14.05
CA ARG A 371 -26.57 10.90 14.40
C ARG A 371 -26.05 10.15 13.18
N VAL A 372 -26.74 10.25 12.05
CA VAL A 372 -26.30 9.72 10.75
C VAL A 372 -25.48 10.78 10.03
N ALA A 373 -24.16 10.65 10.08
CA ALA A 373 -23.23 11.65 9.55
C ALA A 373 -22.95 11.46 8.04
N HIS A 374 -23.24 10.28 7.49
CA HIS A 374 -22.80 9.91 6.15
C HIS A 374 -23.95 9.47 5.27
N PHE A 375 -24.16 10.20 4.18
CA PHE A 375 -25.20 9.94 3.19
C PHE A 375 -24.53 9.56 1.88
N PHE A 376 -24.85 8.37 1.37
CA PHE A 376 -24.30 7.86 0.13
C PHE A 376 -25.41 7.66 -0.90
N HIS A 377 -25.24 8.31 -2.04
CA HIS A 377 -26.13 8.16 -3.18
C HIS A 377 -25.64 7.01 -4.06
N PHE A 378 -26.57 6.10 -4.35
CA PHE A 378 -26.39 4.96 -5.24
C PHE A 378 -27.08 5.29 -6.55
N ASP A 379 -26.29 5.75 -7.50
CA ASP A 379 -26.75 6.09 -8.84
C ASP A 379 -27.17 4.84 -9.61
N ASP A 380 -27.99 5.05 -10.64
CA ASP A 380 -28.38 3.98 -11.56
C ASP A 380 -27.16 3.52 -12.39
N PHE A 381 -27.12 2.23 -12.70
CA PHE A 381 -25.99 1.65 -13.43
C PHE A 381 -26.05 2.00 -14.92
N SER A 382 -24.90 2.38 -15.48
CA SER A 382 -24.76 2.50 -16.93
C SER A 382 -24.81 1.12 -17.60
N SER A 383 -25.04 1.08 -18.92
CA SER A 383 -25.00 -0.17 -19.69
C SER A 383 -23.70 -0.93 -19.53
N ARG A 384 -22.60 -0.17 -19.42
CA ARG A 384 -21.27 -0.71 -19.18
C ARG A 384 -21.15 -1.34 -17.80
N ASP A 385 -21.68 -0.68 -16.77
CA ASP A 385 -21.69 -1.20 -15.41
C ASP A 385 -22.52 -2.49 -15.31
N LEU A 386 -23.67 -2.54 -15.99
CA LEU A 386 -24.52 -3.73 -16.06
C LEU A 386 -23.81 -4.89 -16.77
N ALA A 387 -23.13 -4.63 -17.89
CA ALA A 387 -22.33 -5.63 -18.59
C ALA A 387 -21.16 -6.13 -17.70
N GLU A 388 -20.57 -5.26 -16.88
CA GLU A 388 -19.57 -5.67 -15.91
C GLU A 388 -20.16 -6.54 -14.79
N ILE A 389 -21.36 -6.21 -14.29
CA ILE A 389 -22.08 -7.03 -13.30
C ILE A 389 -22.38 -8.42 -13.86
N VAL A 390 -22.77 -8.53 -15.14
CA VAL A 390 -22.96 -9.82 -15.83
C VAL A 390 -21.69 -10.66 -15.78
N ARG A 391 -20.56 -10.06 -16.18
CA ARG A 391 -19.25 -10.71 -16.16
C ARG A 391 -18.86 -11.15 -14.75
N VAL A 392 -19.05 -10.29 -13.74
CA VAL A 392 -18.72 -10.59 -12.34
C VAL A 392 -19.56 -11.74 -11.82
N LYS A 393 -20.89 -11.75 -12.07
CA LYS A 393 -21.79 -12.83 -11.65
C LYS A 393 -21.47 -14.17 -12.32
N MET A 394 -21.07 -14.15 -13.59
CA MET A 394 -20.68 -15.36 -14.32
C MET A 394 -19.28 -15.86 -13.95
N THR A 395 -18.38 -15.00 -13.47
CA THR A 395 -17.02 -15.42 -13.08
C THR A 395 -16.96 -15.89 -11.61
N LYS A 396 -17.69 -15.23 -10.70
CA LYS A 396 -17.72 -15.55 -9.27
C LYS A 396 -18.95 -16.37 -8.93
N GLN A 397 -18.92 -17.64 -9.30
CA GLN A 397 -19.97 -18.58 -8.95
C GLN A 397 -19.61 -19.27 -7.64
N THR A 398 -20.40 -19.03 -6.59
CA THR A 398 -20.40 -19.87 -5.39
C THR A 398 -21.25 -21.11 -5.65
N GLU A 399 -20.98 -22.22 -4.97
CA GLU A 399 -21.72 -23.49 -5.16
C GLU A 399 -23.25 -23.34 -4.96
N GLY A 400 -23.69 -22.33 -4.21
CA GLY A 400 -25.12 -21.99 -4.05
C GLY A 400 -25.69 -21.02 -5.11
N SER A 401 -24.90 -20.57 -6.09
CA SER A 401 -25.37 -19.66 -7.15
C SER A 401 -26.22 -20.40 -8.18
N ARG A 402 -27.31 -19.76 -8.63
CA ARG A 402 -28.20 -20.28 -9.69
C ARG A 402 -27.49 -20.55 -11.02
N PHE A 403 -26.33 -19.91 -11.21
CA PHE A 403 -25.53 -19.98 -12.43
C PHE A 403 -24.23 -20.78 -12.24
N TYR A 404 -24.08 -21.50 -11.12
CA TYR A 404 -22.92 -22.36 -10.89
C TYR A 404 -22.77 -23.41 -11.99
N GLY A 405 -21.58 -23.49 -12.58
CA GLY A 405 -21.23 -24.39 -13.69
C GLY A 405 -21.43 -23.82 -15.10
N PHE A 406 -22.16 -22.69 -15.26
CA PHE A 406 -22.40 -22.09 -16.57
C PHE A 406 -21.26 -21.14 -16.97
N LYS A 407 -21.06 -20.92 -18.28
CA LYS A 407 -20.04 -19.99 -18.80
C LYS A 407 -20.62 -19.11 -19.89
N LEU A 408 -20.06 -17.92 -20.05
CA LEU A 408 -20.33 -17.07 -21.21
C LEU A 408 -19.44 -17.50 -22.38
N HIS A 409 -20.02 -17.54 -23.57
CA HIS A 409 -19.27 -17.77 -24.81
C HIS A 409 -18.20 -16.67 -25.00
N PRO A 410 -17.01 -16.95 -25.56
CA PRO A 410 -15.95 -15.96 -25.76
C PRO A 410 -16.35 -14.71 -26.57
N LEU A 411 -17.39 -14.82 -27.40
CA LEU A 411 -17.95 -13.69 -28.16
C LEU A 411 -18.76 -12.70 -27.29
N CYS A 412 -19.13 -13.08 -26.07
CA CYS A 412 -19.81 -12.23 -25.10
C CYS A 412 -18.79 -11.30 -24.41
N THR A 413 -18.13 -10.44 -25.19
CA THR A 413 -17.20 -9.44 -24.64
C THR A 413 -17.97 -8.34 -23.91
N LEU A 414 -17.26 -7.56 -23.09
CA LEU A 414 -17.87 -6.44 -22.34
C LEU A 414 -18.56 -5.45 -23.30
N GLU A 415 -17.94 -5.17 -24.44
CA GLU A 415 -18.44 -4.25 -25.47
C GLU A 415 -19.68 -4.84 -26.16
N ALA A 416 -19.67 -6.13 -26.49
CA ALA A 416 -20.80 -6.79 -27.14
C ALA A 416 -22.05 -6.80 -26.24
N VAL A 417 -21.89 -7.14 -24.97
CA VAL A 417 -23.00 -7.12 -24.00
C VAL A 417 -23.49 -5.69 -23.74
N THR A 418 -22.58 -4.72 -23.67
CA THR A 418 -22.95 -3.29 -23.52
C THR A 418 -23.81 -2.82 -24.69
N ALA A 419 -23.37 -3.07 -25.93
CA ALA A 419 -24.10 -2.67 -27.13
C ALA A 419 -25.48 -3.36 -27.23
N LEU A 420 -25.58 -4.60 -26.78
CA LEU A 420 -26.83 -5.37 -26.72
C LEU A 420 -27.81 -4.77 -25.70
N ILE A 421 -27.33 -4.38 -24.50
CA ILE A 421 -28.16 -3.71 -23.50
C ILE A 421 -28.68 -2.36 -24.02
N ASP A 422 -27.83 -1.57 -24.69
CA ASP A 422 -28.22 -0.27 -25.25
C ASP A 422 -29.23 -0.38 -26.41
N ARG A 423 -29.18 -1.47 -27.19
CA ARG A 423 -30.09 -1.69 -28.31
C ARG A 423 -31.47 -2.18 -27.89
N GLU A 424 -31.52 -3.14 -26.95
CA GLU A 424 -32.76 -3.85 -26.63
C GLU A 424 -33.56 -3.23 -25.47
N ILE A 425 -32.94 -2.36 -24.64
CA ILE A 425 -33.55 -1.85 -23.41
C ILE A 425 -33.58 -0.33 -23.39
N THR A 426 -34.73 0.23 -23.01
CA THR A 426 -34.86 1.68 -22.77
C THR A 426 -34.23 2.11 -21.45
N GLU A 427 -33.72 3.33 -21.40
CA GLU A 427 -33.11 3.91 -20.19
C GLU A 427 -34.06 3.87 -18.97
N LYS A 428 -35.36 4.09 -19.18
CA LYS A 428 -36.36 4.05 -18.11
C LYS A 428 -36.47 2.67 -17.46
N LEU A 429 -36.42 1.59 -18.25
CA LEU A 429 -36.48 0.23 -17.73
C LEU A 429 -35.18 -0.15 -17.03
N ARG A 430 -34.05 0.28 -17.61
CA ARG A 430 -32.71 0.11 -17.03
C ARG A 430 -32.62 0.72 -15.63
N ASN A 431 -33.04 1.97 -15.47
CA ASN A 431 -33.00 2.69 -14.19
C ASN A 431 -33.99 2.13 -13.15
N LYS A 432 -35.11 1.53 -13.61
CA LYS A 432 -36.09 0.90 -12.72
C LYS A 432 -35.58 -0.43 -12.12
N MET A 433 -34.82 -1.20 -12.89
CA MET A 433 -34.41 -2.56 -12.51
C MET A 433 -32.94 -2.69 -12.10
N ASN A 434 -32.05 -1.81 -12.59
CA ASN A 434 -30.60 -1.79 -12.30
C ASN A 434 -29.97 -3.20 -12.30
N GLY A 435 -29.24 -3.60 -11.26
CA GLY A 435 -28.64 -4.93 -11.16
C GLY A 435 -29.64 -6.09 -11.16
N GLY A 436 -30.92 -5.84 -10.83
CA GLY A 436 -31.99 -6.82 -10.97
C GLY A 436 -32.29 -7.14 -12.44
N LEU A 437 -32.07 -6.20 -13.36
CA LEU A 437 -32.16 -6.46 -14.80
C LEU A 437 -31.22 -7.58 -15.22
N VAL A 438 -30.00 -7.60 -14.67
CA VAL A 438 -29.00 -8.64 -14.96
C VAL A 438 -29.48 -10.01 -14.50
N ASP A 439 -30.12 -10.11 -13.34
CA ASP A 439 -30.66 -11.39 -12.85
C ASP A 439 -31.74 -11.93 -13.78
N HIS A 440 -32.66 -11.07 -14.23
CA HIS A 440 -33.68 -11.47 -15.19
C HIS A 440 -33.08 -11.82 -16.55
N MET A 441 -32.14 -11.03 -17.06
CA MET A 441 -31.47 -11.29 -18.32
C MET A 441 -30.78 -12.66 -18.31
N LEU A 442 -30.01 -12.98 -17.26
CA LEU A 442 -29.29 -14.25 -17.14
C LEU A 442 -30.24 -15.43 -16.96
N THR A 443 -31.35 -15.25 -16.23
CA THR A 443 -32.37 -16.29 -16.06
C THR A 443 -33.04 -16.61 -17.38
N ASN A 444 -33.48 -15.59 -18.13
CA ASN A 444 -34.09 -15.79 -19.45
C ASN A 444 -33.09 -16.37 -20.46
N ALA A 445 -31.82 -15.94 -20.41
CA ALA A 445 -30.78 -16.51 -21.27
C ALA A 445 -30.54 -18.00 -20.98
N LYS A 446 -30.64 -18.41 -19.72
CA LYS A 446 -30.59 -19.84 -19.35
C LYS A 446 -31.80 -20.60 -19.90
N GLU A 447 -33.00 -20.05 -19.77
CA GLU A 447 -34.21 -20.67 -20.35
C GLU A 447 -34.08 -20.82 -21.89
N ASN A 448 -33.48 -19.84 -22.55
CA ASN A 448 -33.22 -19.88 -23.99
C ASN A 448 -32.11 -20.88 -24.36
N LEU A 449 -31.08 -21.01 -23.53
CA LEU A 449 -30.08 -22.08 -23.63
C LEU A 449 -30.77 -23.44 -23.58
N ASP A 450 -31.63 -23.67 -22.58
CA ASP A 450 -32.37 -24.92 -22.43
C ASP A 450 -33.29 -25.18 -23.64
N ALA A 451 -33.92 -24.13 -24.19
CA ALA A 451 -34.82 -24.25 -25.35
C ALA A 451 -34.10 -24.60 -26.66
N ARG A 452 -32.85 -24.19 -26.85
CA ARG A 452 -32.07 -24.51 -28.06
C ARG A 452 -31.35 -25.86 -27.98
N LEU A 453 -31.14 -26.39 -26.77
CA LEU A 453 -30.44 -27.65 -26.57
C LEU A 453 -31.37 -28.83 -26.91
N SER A 454 -30.80 -29.83 -27.58
CA SER A 454 -31.45 -31.13 -27.76
C SER A 454 -30.94 -32.13 -26.73
N PHE A 455 -31.68 -33.21 -26.46
CA PHE A 455 -31.23 -34.30 -25.56
C PHE A 455 -29.94 -35.00 -26.05
N ASP A 456 -29.56 -34.82 -27.31
CA ASP A 456 -28.33 -35.37 -27.90
C ASP A 456 -27.11 -34.45 -27.71
N SER A 457 -27.29 -33.24 -27.19
CA SER A 457 -26.21 -32.25 -27.00
C SER A 457 -25.22 -32.70 -25.93
N LYS A 458 -23.92 -32.49 -26.15
CA LYS A 458 -22.84 -33.00 -25.28
C LYS A 458 -21.77 -31.94 -25.01
N GLY A 459 -21.08 -32.09 -23.88
CA GLY A 459 -19.89 -31.32 -23.55
C GLY A 459 -20.18 -29.89 -23.11
N ASP A 460 -19.32 -28.95 -23.54
CA ASP A 460 -19.31 -27.54 -23.09
C ASP A 460 -20.53 -26.74 -23.61
N GLU A 461 -21.20 -27.22 -24.67
CA GLU A 461 -22.41 -26.58 -25.23
C GLU A 461 -23.59 -26.56 -24.25
N LEU A 462 -23.68 -27.56 -23.36
CA LEU A 462 -24.73 -27.65 -22.33
C LEU A 462 -24.62 -26.52 -21.28
N LEU A 463 -23.44 -25.92 -21.16
CA LEU A 463 -23.11 -24.98 -20.09
C LEU A 463 -22.81 -23.57 -20.62
N THR A 464 -22.73 -23.39 -21.94
CA THR A 464 -22.26 -22.16 -22.56
C THR A 464 -23.41 -21.27 -23.03
N ILE A 465 -23.62 -20.13 -22.39
CA ILE A 465 -24.59 -19.11 -22.78
C ILE A 465 -23.98 -18.23 -23.88
N THR A 466 -24.68 -18.08 -25.00
CA THR A 466 -24.23 -17.25 -26.15
C THR A 466 -24.87 -15.87 -26.14
N LEU A 467 -24.35 -14.98 -26.99
CA LEU A 467 -24.87 -13.62 -27.16
C LEU A 467 -26.34 -13.62 -27.61
N ASN A 468 -26.73 -14.58 -28.45
CA ASN A 468 -28.11 -14.71 -28.93
C ASN A 468 -29.08 -15.06 -27.79
N ASP A 469 -28.66 -15.90 -26.83
CA ASP A 469 -29.53 -16.24 -25.68
C ASP A 469 -29.81 -15.01 -24.81
N LEU A 470 -28.78 -14.16 -24.63
CA LEU A 470 -28.89 -12.89 -23.91
C LEU A 470 -29.81 -11.92 -24.66
N GLU A 471 -29.68 -11.82 -25.98
CA GLU A 471 -30.50 -10.96 -26.83
C GLU A 471 -31.98 -11.32 -26.75
N VAL A 472 -32.31 -12.60 -27.01
CA VAL A 472 -33.68 -13.10 -26.94
C VAL A 472 -34.23 -12.96 -25.51
N GLY A 473 -33.38 -13.17 -24.50
CA GLY A 473 -33.76 -13.01 -23.09
C GLY A 473 -34.16 -11.58 -22.74
N LEU A 474 -33.49 -10.58 -23.34
CA LEU A 474 -33.84 -9.17 -23.17
C LEU A 474 -35.11 -8.78 -23.93
N GLN A 475 -35.29 -9.27 -25.15
CA GLN A 475 -36.49 -9.02 -25.95
C GLN A 475 -37.76 -9.56 -25.27
N GLN A 476 -37.67 -10.74 -24.66
CA GLN A 476 -38.77 -11.29 -23.86
C GLN A 476 -39.08 -10.41 -22.65
N LEU A 477 -38.07 -9.80 -22.03
CA LEU A 477 -38.26 -8.92 -20.89
C LEU A 477 -38.87 -7.57 -21.30
N SER A 478 -38.38 -6.96 -22.39
CA SER A 478 -38.92 -5.69 -22.89
C SER A 478 -40.37 -5.82 -23.35
N SER A 479 -40.74 -6.94 -23.99
CA SER A 479 -42.12 -7.21 -24.41
C SER A 479 -43.09 -7.44 -23.24
N ARG A 480 -42.63 -8.01 -22.12
CA ARG A 480 -43.47 -8.21 -20.92
C ARG A 480 -43.72 -6.92 -20.15
N VAL A 481 -42.75 -6.01 -20.11
CA VAL A 481 -42.84 -4.77 -19.30
C VAL A 481 -43.51 -3.62 -20.07
N THR A 482 -43.65 -3.72 -21.39
CA THR A 482 -44.37 -2.73 -22.22
C THR A 482 -45.89 -2.90 -22.20
N ILE A 483 -46.42 -3.88 -21.46
CA ILE A 483 -47.86 -4.15 -21.34
C ILE A 483 -48.51 -3.39 -20.15
N ASP A 484 -47.74 -2.65 -19.34
CA ASP A 484 -48.24 -1.82 -18.23
C ASP A 484 -48.31 -0.32 -18.54
#